data_AF-A0A257PMV7-F1
#
_entry.id   AF-A0A257PMV7-F1
#
_cell.length_a   1.000
_cell.length_b   1.000
_cell.length_c   1.000
_cell.angle_alpha   90.00
_cell.angle_beta   90.00
_cell.angle_gamma   90.00
#
_symmetry.space_group_name_H-M   'P 1'
#
loop_
_entity.id
_entity.type
_entity.pdbx_description
1 polymer ?
#
loop_
_entity_poly.entity_id
_entity_poly.type
_entity_poly.pdbx_seq_one_letter_code
_entity_poly.pdbx_strand_id
1 'polypeptide(L)'
;MPRINRLLWVLDTAVTIAPLLGLFGTIIGMVQAFNVLATNAGTQKVTGGIADALISTGAGLLIAIIAVYFVNYFNALTRQIIHQLELMKLVLINRVHGKGLGSVAAEPAVRPAPARMTAGV
;
A
#
# COMPACT_ATOMS: atom_id res chain seq x y z
N MET A 1 -16.18 0.61 -7.00
CA MET A 1 -14.81 0.98 -6.57
C MET A 1 -14.89 2.26 -5.73
N PRO A 2 -14.55 2.25 -4.44
CA PRO A 2 -14.63 3.45 -3.59
C PRO A 2 -13.69 4.54 -4.12
N ARG A 3 -14.21 5.77 -4.25
CA ARG A 3 -13.49 6.91 -4.87
C ARG A 3 -12.25 7.38 -4.11
N ILE A 4 -12.07 6.91 -2.87
CA ILE A 4 -10.93 7.22 -1.99
C ILE A 4 -9.58 6.79 -2.60
N ASN A 5 -9.56 5.72 -3.40
CA ASN A 5 -8.32 5.24 -4.04
C ASN A 5 -7.91 6.02 -5.29
N ARG A 6 -8.74 6.95 -5.80
CA ARG A 6 -8.48 7.57 -7.11
C ARG A 6 -7.18 8.41 -7.13
N LEU A 7 -6.83 9.05 -6.01
CA LEU A 7 -5.57 9.80 -5.90
C LEU A 7 -4.37 8.89 -5.59
N LEU A 8 -4.59 7.72 -4.99
CA LEU A 8 -3.51 6.77 -4.66
C LEU A 8 -2.88 6.17 -5.91
N TRP A 9 -3.66 5.89 -6.96
CA TRP A 9 -3.06 5.43 -8.22
C TRP A 9 -2.04 6.45 -8.72
N VAL A 10 -2.34 7.75 -8.60
CA VAL A 10 -1.51 8.81 -9.22
C VAL A 10 -0.18 8.87 -8.50
N LEU A 11 -0.22 8.69 -7.18
CA LEU A 11 0.96 8.62 -6.35
C LEU A 11 1.81 7.38 -6.68
N ASP A 12 1.20 6.19 -6.81
CA ASP A 12 1.89 4.96 -7.24
C ASP A 12 2.56 5.12 -8.61
N THR A 13 1.86 5.79 -9.53
CA THR A 13 2.38 6.04 -10.88
C THR A 13 3.55 7.04 -10.84
N ALA A 14 3.47 8.09 -10.02
CA ALA A 14 4.56 9.04 -9.85
C ALA A 14 5.81 8.38 -9.23
N VAL A 15 5.63 7.46 -8.28
CA VAL A 15 6.73 6.72 -7.64
C VAL A 15 7.48 5.85 -8.65
N THR A 16 6.75 5.19 -9.55
CA THR A 16 7.36 4.35 -10.59
C THR A 16 8.04 5.16 -11.69
N ILE A 17 7.54 6.36 -11.99
CA ILE A 17 8.12 7.25 -13.01
C ILE A 17 9.36 8.00 -12.47
N ALA A 18 9.45 8.29 -11.17
CA ALA A 18 10.55 9.07 -10.59
C ALA A 18 11.97 8.49 -10.88
N PRO A 19 12.25 7.18 -10.73
CA PRO A 19 13.52 6.60 -11.12
C PRO A 19 13.78 6.67 -12.63
N LEU A 20 12.73 6.50 -13.45
CA LEU A 20 12.83 6.57 -14.90
C LEU A 20 13.23 7.98 -15.35
N LEU A 21 12.75 9.02 -14.67
CA LEU A 21 13.18 10.41 -14.90
C LEU A 21 14.64 10.64 -14.48
N GLY A 22 15.08 10.04 -13.38
CA GLY A 22 16.49 10.10 -12.95
C GLY A 22 17.43 9.46 -13.99
N LEU A 23 17.04 8.29 -14.51
CA LEU A 23 17.73 7.62 -15.60
C LEU A 23 17.71 8.48 -16.88
N PHE A 24 16.59 9.10 -17.23
CA PHE A 24 16.51 10.00 -18.38
C PHE A 24 17.50 11.18 -18.27
N GLY A 25 17.66 11.76 -17.07
CA GLY A 25 18.67 12.79 -16.86
C GLY A 25 20.11 12.31 -17.04
N THR A 26 20.41 11.02 -16.82
CA THR A 26 21.73 10.46 -17.19
C THR A 26 21.97 10.51 -18.69
N ILE A 27 20.95 10.25 -19.49
CA ILE A 27 21.04 10.26 -20.95
C ILE A 27 21.38 11.67 -21.41
N ILE A 28 20.69 12.68 -20.84
CA ILE A 28 20.98 14.09 -21.13
C ILE A 28 22.41 14.46 -20.73
N GLY A 29 22.86 14.09 -19.52
CA GLY A 29 24.20 14.42 -19.03
C GLY A 29 25.31 13.77 -19.88
N MET A 30 25.13 12.52 -20.30
CA MET A 30 26.07 11.83 -21.18
C MET A 30 26.12 12.46 -22.58
N VAL A 31 24.98 12.87 -23.14
CA VAL A 31 24.94 13.60 -24.42
C VAL A 31 25.71 14.92 -24.33
N GLN A 32 25.58 15.66 -23.22
CA GLN A 32 26.35 16.89 -23.00
C GLN A 32 27.85 16.60 -22.87
N ALA A 33 28.24 15.56 -22.13
CA ALA A 33 29.63 15.15 -21.99
C ALA A 33 30.27 14.79 -23.34
N PHE A 34 29.53 14.10 -24.23
CA PHE A 34 30.01 13.80 -25.59
C PHE A 34 30.13 15.04 -26.48
N ASN A 35 29.26 16.04 -26.34
CA ASN A 35 29.36 17.29 -27.09
C ASN A 35 30.60 18.11 -26.66
N VAL A 36 30.89 18.13 -25.36
CA VAL A 36 32.14 18.70 -24.81
C VAL A 36 33.36 17.98 -25.38
N LEU A 37 33.32 16.64 -25.48
CA LEU A 37 34.40 15.87 -26.09
C LEU A 37 34.59 16.22 -27.59
N ALA A 38 33.49 16.39 -28.33
CA ALA A 38 33.51 16.76 -29.75
C ALA A 38 34.11 18.15 -30.02
N THR A 39 34.10 19.04 -29.02
CA THR A 39 34.66 20.40 -29.12
C THR A 39 36.12 20.49 -28.66
N ASN A 40 36.82 19.35 -28.47
CA ASN A 40 38.17 19.26 -27.88
C ASN A 40 38.30 19.94 -26.50
N ALA A 41 37.18 20.12 -25.80
CA ALA A 41 37.18 20.67 -24.47
C ALA A 41 37.68 19.58 -23.50
N GLY A 42 38.84 19.81 -22.87
CA GLY A 42 39.64 18.80 -22.18
C GLY A 42 38.92 17.93 -21.14
N THR A 43 39.60 16.83 -20.77
CA THR A 43 39.08 15.71 -19.95
C THR A 43 38.33 16.11 -18.69
N GLN A 44 38.73 17.21 -18.00
CA GLN A 44 38.03 17.71 -16.81
C GLN A 44 36.54 18.03 -17.06
N LYS A 45 36.19 18.59 -18.22
CA LYS A 45 34.79 18.98 -18.50
C LYS A 45 33.92 17.76 -18.79
N VAL A 46 34.49 16.71 -19.39
CA VAL A 46 33.81 15.44 -19.65
C VAL A 46 33.54 14.71 -18.34
N THR A 47 34.52 14.67 -17.43
CA THR A 47 34.33 14.07 -16.10
C THR A 47 33.27 14.81 -15.28
N GLY A 48 33.11 16.12 -15.48
CA GLY A 48 32.02 16.90 -14.91
C GLY A 48 30.64 16.47 -15.41
N GLY A 49 30.46 16.33 -16.74
CA GLY A 49 29.18 15.89 -17.32
C GLY A 49 28.77 14.47 -16.89
N ILE A 50 29.73 13.59 -16.66
CA ILE A 50 29.47 12.25 -16.10
C ILE A 50 29.06 12.33 -14.62
N ALA A 51 29.69 13.22 -13.84
CA ALA A 51 29.30 13.45 -12.45
C ALA A 51 27.86 13.98 -12.37
N ASP A 52 27.49 14.96 -13.21
CA ASP A 52 26.13 15.50 -13.25
C ASP A 52 25.09 14.43 -13.63
N ALA A 53 25.43 13.54 -14.55
CA ALA A 53 24.59 12.37 -14.89
C ALA A 53 24.36 11.46 -13.67
N LEU A 54 25.40 11.18 -12.88
CA LEU A 54 25.30 10.36 -11.67
C LEU A 54 24.45 11.03 -10.58
N ILE A 55 24.60 12.35 -10.38
CA ILE A 55 23.75 13.12 -9.45
C ILE A 55 22.27 13.00 -9.85
N SER A 56 21.95 13.10 -11.14
CA SER A 56 20.57 12.95 -11.63
C SER A 56 19.95 11.60 -11.27
N THR A 57 20.73 10.51 -11.38
CA THR A 57 20.27 9.17 -10.98
C THR A 57 20.00 9.10 -9.48
N GLY A 58 20.95 9.60 -8.69
CA GLY A 58 20.83 9.63 -7.23
C GLY A 58 19.61 10.42 -6.78
N ALA A 59 19.34 11.56 -7.41
CA ALA A 59 18.16 12.39 -7.13
C ALA A 59 16.85 11.66 -7.46
N GLY A 60 16.75 11.02 -8.65
CA GLY A 60 15.55 10.26 -9.04
C GLY A 60 15.27 9.09 -8.10
N LEU A 61 16.32 8.39 -7.65
CA LEU A 61 16.19 7.29 -6.69
C LEU A 61 15.78 7.78 -5.30
N LEU A 62 16.37 8.89 -4.83
CA LEU A 62 16.05 9.48 -3.53
C LEU A 62 14.58 9.93 -3.46
N ILE A 63 14.09 10.59 -4.52
CA ILE A 63 12.68 10.99 -4.62
C ILE A 63 11.77 9.76 -4.59
N ALA A 64 12.12 8.70 -5.33
CA ALA A 64 11.33 7.47 -5.36
C ALA A 64 11.24 6.79 -3.98
N ILE A 65 12.36 6.70 -3.24
CA ILE A 65 12.39 6.10 -1.90
C ILE A 65 11.45 6.85 -0.95
N ILE A 66 11.52 8.19 -0.93
CA ILE A 66 10.65 9.02 -0.09
C ILE A 66 9.19 8.83 -0.50
N ALA A 67 8.90 8.80 -1.80
CA ALA A 67 7.55 8.65 -2.31
C ALA A 67 6.92 7.28 -1.96
N VAL A 68 7.70 6.18 -2.03
CA VAL A 68 7.26 4.84 -1.59
C VAL A 68 6.83 4.87 -0.12
N TYR A 69 7.59 5.55 0.74
CA TYR A 69 7.24 5.67 2.15
C TYR A 69 5.85 6.30 2.35
N PHE A 70 5.58 7.41 1.64
CA PHE A 70 4.28 8.08 1.69
C PHE A 70 3.14 7.20 1.13
N VAL A 71 3.35 6.55 -0.02
CA VAL A 71 2.37 5.61 -0.59
C VAL A 71 2.00 4.53 0.42
N ASN A 72 2.98 3.93 1.07
CA ASN A 72 2.74 2.88 2.06
C ASN A 72 1.92 3.39 3.25
N TYR A 73 2.20 4.61 3.72
CA TYR A 73 1.43 5.26 4.78
C TYR A 73 -0.03 5.52 4.38
N PHE A 74 -0.27 6.13 3.21
CA PHE A 74 -1.63 6.40 2.74
C PHE A 74 -2.43 5.13 2.46
N ASN A 75 -1.77 4.09 1.94
CA ASN A 75 -2.39 2.78 1.73
C ASN A 75 -2.78 2.14 3.07
N ALA A 76 -1.98 2.28 4.12
CA ALA A 76 -2.32 1.79 5.46
C ALA A 76 -3.55 2.51 6.03
N LEU A 77 -3.59 3.84 5.93
CA LEU A 77 -4.73 4.63 6.39
C LEU A 77 -6.02 4.27 5.64
N THR A 78 -5.93 4.09 4.33
CA THR A 78 -7.08 3.73 3.49
C THR A 78 -7.63 2.34 3.86
N ARG A 79 -6.73 1.37 4.11
CA ARG A 79 -7.14 0.04 4.60
C ARG A 79 -7.88 0.13 5.94
N GLN A 80 -7.41 0.97 6.86
CA GLN A 80 -8.10 1.17 8.14
C GLN A 80 -9.51 1.74 7.95
N ILE A 81 -9.66 2.76 7.10
CA ILE A 81 -10.97 3.37 6.81
C ILE A 81 -11.93 2.35 6.18
N ILE A 82 -11.46 1.56 5.20
CA ILE A 82 -12.26 0.52 4.55
C ILE A 82 -12.69 -0.54 5.58
N HIS A 83 -11.79 -0.96 6.46
CA HIS A 83 -12.10 -1.93 7.49
C HIS A 83 -13.19 -1.44 8.45
N GLN A 84 -13.13 -0.17 8.88
CA GLN A 84 -14.19 0.44 9.71
C GLN A 84 -15.54 0.47 8.99
N LEU A 85 -15.55 0.78 7.68
CA LEU A 85 -16.76 0.77 6.87
C LEU A 85 -17.35 -0.64 6.72
N GLU A 86 -16.51 -1.66 6.58
CA GLU A 86 -16.96 -3.06 6.52
C GLU A 86 -17.61 -3.50 7.84
N LEU A 87 -17.03 -3.14 8.99
CA LEU A 87 -17.62 -3.41 10.30
C LEU A 87 -18.96 -2.70 10.48
N MET A 88 -19.06 -1.41 10.11
CA MET A 88 -20.33 -0.68 10.15
C MET A 88 -21.39 -1.31 9.24
N LYS A 89 -20.98 -1.78 8.05
CA LYS A 89 -21.87 -2.48 7.11
C LYS A 89 -22.42 -3.77 7.72
N LEU A 90 -21.59 -4.56 8.40
CA LEU A 90 -22.03 -5.80 9.06
C LEU A 90 -23.06 -5.53 10.17
N VAL A 91 -22.83 -4.50 10.99
CA VAL A 91 -23.79 -4.08 12.03
C VAL A 91 -25.10 -3.61 11.42
N LEU A 92 -25.05 -2.81 10.35
CA LEU A 92 -26.24 -2.34 9.63
C LEU A 92 -27.03 -3.51 9.01
N ILE A 93 -26.35 -4.46 8.38
CA ILE A 93 -27.01 -5.65 7.81
C ILE A 93 -27.67 -6.46 8.91
N ASN A 94 -26.98 -6.70 10.04
CA ASN A 94 -27.54 -7.43 11.18
C ASN A 94 -28.80 -6.73 11.73
N ARG A 95 -28.77 -5.40 11.88
CA ARG A 95 -29.91 -4.63 12.38
C ARG A 95 -31.08 -4.54 11.39
N VAL A 96 -30.81 -4.42 10.09
CA VAL A 96 -31.85 -4.33 9.04
C VAL A 96 -32.46 -5.70 8.73
N HIS A 97 -31.66 -6.77 8.74
CA HIS A 97 -32.13 -8.16 8.63
C HIS A 97 -32.43 -8.77 10.01
N GLY A 98 -32.93 -7.98 10.97
CA GLY A 98 -33.31 -8.45 12.30
C GLY A 98 -34.36 -9.57 12.28
N LYS A 99 -33.89 -10.80 12.03
CA LYS A 99 -34.45 -12.13 12.30
C LYS A 99 -33.37 -13.13 11.91
N GLY A 100 -32.80 -13.83 12.89
CA GLY A 100 -32.13 -15.10 12.57
C GLY A 100 -31.02 -15.63 13.46
N LEU A 101 -30.67 -15.04 14.61
CA LEU A 101 -29.72 -15.69 15.55
C LEU A 101 -30.22 -15.71 17.00
N GLY A 102 -31.53 -15.87 17.18
CA GLY A 102 -32.14 -16.17 18.47
C GLY A 102 -32.25 -17.67 18.79
N SER A 103 -31.78 -18.59 17.93
CA SER A 103 -31.99 -20.04 18.13
C SER A 103 -30.74 -20.86 18.45
N VAL A 104 -29.58 -20.23 18.69
CA VAL A 104 -28.38 -20.95 19.17
C VAL A 104 -28.15 -20.76 20.68
N ALA A 105 -28.93 -19.88 21.33
CA ALA A 105 -28.80 -19.57 22.76
C ALA A 105 -29.82 -20.29 23.66
N ALA A 106 -30.51 -21.31 23.16
CA ALA A 106 -31.47 -22.09 23.95
C ALA A 106 -31.17 -23.59 23.86
N GLU A 107 -29.95 -23.98 24.22
CA GLU A 107 -29.76 -25.33 24.77
C GLU A 107 -29.92 -25.21 26.30
N PRO A 108 -31.08 -25.60 26.86
CA PRO A 108 -31.27 -25.51 28.29
C PRO A 108 -30.42 -26.59 28.93
N ALA A 109 -29.39 -26.13 29.66
CA ALA A 109 -28.81 -26.90 30.74
C ALA A 109 -29.95 -27.38 31.67
N VAL A 110 -29.84 -28.66 32.08
CA VAL A 110 -30.54 -29.30 33.21
C VAL A 110 -31.87 -30.01 32.89
N ARG A 111 -31.78 -31.34 32.70
CA ARG A 111 -32.70 -32.30 33.31
C ARG A 111 -31.89 -33.40 34.02
N PRO A 112 -31.88 -33.49 35.36
CA PRO A 112 -31.59 -34.75 36.03
C PRO A 112 -32.89 -35.56 36.01
N ALA A 113 -32.83 -36.82 35.56
CA ALA A 113 -33.94 -37.76 35.69
C ALA A 113 -33.46 -39.02 36.43
N PRO A 114 -34.34 -39.62 37.25
CA PRO A 114 -34.01 -39.97 38.63
C PRO A 114 -33.43 -41.37 38.79
N ALA A 115 -32.57 -41.52 39.81
CA ALA A 115 -32.28 -42.80 40.42
C ALA A 115 -33.57 -43.44 40.94
N ARG A 116 -33.98 -44.58 40.38
CA ARG A 116 -34.84 -45.54 41.06
C ARG A 116 -33.98 -46.73 41.50
N MET A 117 -33.51 -46.66 42.74
CA MET A 117 -33.09 -47.82 43.51
C MET A 117 -34.26 -48.24 44.38
N THR A 118 -34.56 -49.55 44.39
CA THR A 118 -35.24 -50.40 45.41
C THR A 118 -36.20 -51.37 44.71
N ALA A 119 -36.40 -52.63 45.08
CA ALA A 119 -35.77 -53.62 45.95
C ALA A 119 -36.75 -54.82 46.00
N GLY A 120 -36.29 -56.07 46.00
CA GLY A 120 -37.08 -57.29 46.33
C GLY A 120 -38.11 -57.68 45.26
N VAL A 121 -38.34 -58.94 44.90
CA VAL A 121 -38.27 -60.23 45.61
C VAL A 121 -37.93 -61.31 44.58
#